data_AF-A0A7C6CPR7-F1
#
_entry.id   AF-A0A7C6CPR7-F1
#
_cell.length_a   1.000
_cell.length_b   1.000
_cell.length_c   1.000
_cell.angle_alpha   90.00
_cell.angle_beta   90.00
_cell.angle_gamma   90.00
#
_symmetry.space_group_name_H-M   'P 1'
#
loop_
_entity.id
_entity.type
_entity.pdbx_description
1 polymer ?
#
loop_
_entity_poly.entity_id
_entity_poly.type
_entity_poly.pdbx_seq_one_letter_code
_entity_poly.pdbx_strand_id
1 'polypeptide(L)'
;MAVFSMAGAMMFCSDLLLDALPNVHLIGMFTMLLTLTYRCRALIPIYIYVMLTALYYGFALSVVPYFYVWTVLWGMTMLLPRNISDLAAAFAYPLVCSLHGLIFGALCAPSQALLFGLNFSQMIAWIVAGLPFDLVHAAGNLAAGLLVLPLSKILKKISVS
;
A
#
# COMPACT_ATOMS: atom_id res chain seq x y z
N MET A 1 -4.61 13.31 16.44
CA MET A 1 -5.08 11.90 16.46
C MET A 1 -6.31 11.69 15.59
N ALA A 2 -7.38 12.48 15.71
CA ALA A 2 -8.60 12.33 14.90
C ALA A 2 -8.35 12.23 13.38
N VAL A 3 -7.47 13.06 12.82
CA VAL A 3 -7.13 13.03 11.38
C VAL A 3 -6.52 11.68 10.95
N PHE A 4 -5.66 11.09 11.79
CA PHE A 4 -5.06 9.79 11.49
C PHE A 4 -6.07 8.65 11.61
N SER A 5 -6.95 8.70 12.60
CA SER A 5 -8.04 7.73 12.73
C SER A 5 -8.99 7.78 11.52
N MET A 6 -9.36 8.99 11.09
CA MET A 6 -10.18 9.19 9.90
C MET A 6 -9.48 8.70 8.63
N ALA A 7 -8.18 8.97 8.47
CA ALA A 7 -7.41 8.49 7.33
C ALA A 7 -7.32 6.96 7.29
N GLY A 8 -7.05 6.31 8.42
CA GLY A 8 -7.03 4.85 8.51
C GLY A 8 -8.40 4.22 8.25
N ALA A 9 -9.48 4.83 8.75
CA ALA A 9 -10.84 4.40 8.45
C ALA A 9 -11.19 4.60 6.97
N MET A 10 -10.76 5.70 6.34
CA MET A 10 -10.96 5.96 4.92
C MET A 10 -10.23 4.96 4.04
N MET A 11 -9.00 4.59 4.41
CA MET A 11 -8.25 3.50 3.77
C MET A 11 -9.07 2.21 3.82
N PHE A 12 -9.54 1.81 5.01
CA PHE A 12 -10.36 0.61 5.17
C PHE A 12 -11.66 0.64 4.37
N CYS A 13 -12.42 1.73 4.42
CA CYS A 13 -13.64 1.87 3.62
C CYS A 13 -13.35 1.82 2.11
N SER A 14 -12.23 2.40 1.66
CA SER A 14 -11.85 2.34 0.25
C SER A 14 -11.50 0.93 -0.21
N ASP A 15 -10.94 0.12 0.67
CA ASP A 15 -10.66 -1.30 0.44
C ASP A 15 -11.97 -2.08 0.28
N LEU A 16 -12.89 -1.93 1.25
CA LEU A 16 -14.21 -2.57 1.21
C LEU A 16 -15.02 -2.20 -0.03
N LEU A 17 -14.96 -0.94 -0.46
CA LEU A 17 -15.67 -0.49 -1.67
C LEU A 17 -15.13 -1.12 -2.95
N LEU A 18 -13.84 -1.47 -2.96
CA LEU A 18 -13.16 -2.08 -4.09
C LEU A 18 -13.02 -3.60 -3.97
N ASP A 19 -13.54 -4.21 -2.91
CA ASP A 19 -13.48 -5.66 -2.67
C ASP A 19 -14.15 -6.47 -3.81
N ALA A 20 -15.07 -5.83 -4.56
CA ALA A 20 -15.67 -6.41 -5.76
C ALA A 20 -14.72 -6.50 -6.97
N LEU A 21 -13.63 -5.72 -6.99
CA LEU A 21 -12.61 -5.73 -8.03
C LEU A 21 -11.39 -6.53 -7.56
N PRO A 22 -11.06 -7.65 -8.21
CA PRO A 22 -9.97 -8.50 -7.74
C PRO A 22 -8.63 -7.76 -7.84
N ASN A 23 -7.88 -7.69 -6.73
CA ASN A 23 -6.52 -7.15 -6.67
C ASN A 23 -6.40 -5.66 -7.04
N VAL A 24 -7.49 -4.89 -6.89
CA VAL A 24 -7.50 -3.43 -7.10
C VAL A 24 -7.84 -2.75 -5.79
N HIS A 25 -6.96 -1.89 -5.30
CA HIS A 25 -7.16 -1.16 -4.05
C HIS A 25 -6.50 0.22 -4.08
N LEU A 26 -7.00 1.15 -3.27
CA LEU A 26 -6.44 2.51 -3.16
C LEU A 26 -5.36 2.65 -2.08
N ILE A 27 -5.06 1.57 -1.37
CA ILE A 27 -4.18 1.56 -0.19
C ILE A 27 -2.76 1.99 -0.52
N GLY A 28 -2.23 1.61 -1.69
CA GLY A 28 -0.92 2.06 -2.15
C GLY A 28 -0.84 3.59 -2.30
N MET A 29 -1.84 4.18 -2.95
CA MET A 29 -1.95 5.64 -3.13
C MET A 29 -2.11 6.37 -1.79
N PHE A 30 -2.97 5.88 -0.89
CA PHE A 30 -3.11 6.46 0.46
C PHE A 30 -1.84 6.35 1.29
N THR A 31 -1.18 5.19 1.28
CA THR A 31 0.08 4.96 1.98
C THR A 31 1.13 5.97 1.54
N MET A 32 1.30 6.16 0.22
CA MET A 32 2.25 7.11 -0.32
C MET A 32 1.87 8.57 0.02
N LEU A 33 0.61 8.94 -0.20
CA LEU A 33 0.07 10.28 0.08
C LEU A 33 0.29 10.71 1.53
N LEU A 34 -0.08 9.84 2.48
CA LEU A 34 0.07 10.08 3.90
C LEU A 34 1.54 10.12 4.29
N THR A 35 2.38 9.27 3.71
CA THR A 35 3.83 9.26 3.98
C THR A 35 4.52 10.53 3.49
N LEU A 36 4.18 11.04 2.30
CA LEU A 36 4.74 12.29 1.78
C LEU A 36 4.40 13.50 2.65
N THR A 37 3.26 13.47 3.33
CA THR A 37 2.75 14.57 4.17
C THR A 37 3.21 14.43 5.62
N TYR A 38 2.97 13.28 6.24
CA TYR A 38 3.11 13.04 7.68
C TYR A 38 4.34 12.20 8.06
N ARG A 39 5.09 11.67 7.08
CA ARG A 39 6.35 10.93 7.27
C ARG A 39 6.18 9.74 8.23
N CYS A 40 6.93 9.67 9.32
CA CYS A 40 6.82 8.59 10.30
C CYS A 40 5.43 8.49 10.92
N ARG A 41 4.69 9.60 11.04
CA ARG A 41 3.32 9.59 11.56
C ARG A 41 2.32 8.94 10.62
N ALA A 42 2.68 8.71 9.34
CA ALA A 42 1.85 7.96 8.40
C ALA A 42 1.70 6.48 8.76
N LEU A 43 2.59 5.92 9.59
CA LEU A 43 2.42 4.56 10.10
C LEU A 43 1.17 4.42 10.97
N ILE A 44 0.74 5.49 11.65
CA ILE A 44 -0.47 5.47 12.49
C ILE A 44 -1.72 5.10 11.67
N PRO A 45 -2.12 5.84 10.62
CA PRO A 45 -3.28 5.48 9.80
C PRO A 45 -3.09 4.14 9.07
N ILE A 46 -1.89 3.80 8.62
CA ILE A 46 -1.60 2.51 7.96
C ILE A 46 -1.91 1.34 8.91
N TYR A 47 -1.43 1.40 10.15
CA TYR A 47 -1.70 0.33 11.11
C TYR A 47 -3.14 0.36 11.64
N ILE A 48 -3.80 1.53 11.70
CA ILE A 48 -5.25 1.57 11.96
C ILE A 48 -6.00 0.80 10.87
N TYR A 49 -5.66 1.02 9.59
CA TYR A 49 -6.22 0.25 8.48
C TYR A 49 -5.98 -1.26 8.66
N VAL A 50 -4.73 -1.68 8.90
CA VAL A 50 -4.39 -3.11 9.09
C VAL A 50 -5.19 -3.71 10.25
N MET A 51 -5.35 -2.98 11.36
CA MET A 51 -6.15 -3.44 12.50
C MET A 51 -7.63 -3.56 12.15
N LEU A 52 -8.20 -2.59 11.42
CA LEU A 52 -9.59 -2.66 10.97
C LEU A 52 -9.82 -3.84 10.02
N THR A 53 -8.90 -4.07 9.09
CA THR A 53 -8.92 -5.24 8.19
C THR A 53 -8.86 -6.54 8.99
N ALA A 54 -7.97 -6.63 10.00
CA ALA A 54 -7.88 -7.78 10.89
C ALA A 54 -9.15 -8.02 11.72
N LEU A 55 -9.79 -6.95 12.19
CA LEU A 55 -11.03 -7.05 12.96
C LEU A 55 -12.21 -7.47 12.07
N TYR A 56 -12.26 -7.01 10.82
CA TYR A 56 -13.36 -7.27 9.90
C TYR A 56 -13.30 -8.67 9.27
N TYR A 57 -12.18 -9.04 8.68
CA TYR A 57 -12.00 -10.36 8.04
C TYR A 57 -11.61 -11.47 9.05
N GLY A 58 -11.47 -11.10 10.33
CA GLY A 58 -10.89 -11.94 11.38
C GLY A 58 -9.37 -11.91 11.34
N PHE A 59 -8.74 -12.22 12.48
CA PHE A 59 -7.28 -12.39 12.59
C PHE A 59 -6.82 -13.67 11.88
N ALA A 60 -7.18 -13.79 10.62
CA ALA A 60 -6.86 -14.89 9.74
C ALA A 60 -5.43 -14.74 9.21
N LEU A 61 -4.89 -15.87 8.76
CA LEU A 61 -3.54 -15.96 8.22
C LEU A 61 -3.32 -15.07 6.97
N SER A 62 -4.40 -14.74 6.26
CA SER A 62 -4.38 -13.82 5.11
C SER A 62 -4.04 -12.37 5.47
N VAL A 63 -4.21 -11.96 6.73
CA VAL A 63 -3.94 -10.58 7.19
C VAL A 63 -2.47 -10.38 7.57
N VAL A 64 -1.75 -11.47 7.88
CA VAL A 64 -0.34 -11.43 8.33
C VAL A 64 0.58 -10.62 7.39
N PRO A 65 0.51 -10.79 6.05
CA PRO A 65 1.33 -9.99 5.14
C PRO A 65 1.11 -8.48 5.28
N TYR A 66 -0.11 -8.04 5.58
CA TYR A 66 -0.45 -6.61 5.58
C TYR A 66 0.26 -5.83 6.68
N PHE A 67 0.73 -6.49 7.73
CA PHE A 67 1.52 -5.85 8.79
C PHE A 67 2.86 -5.28 8.32
N TYR A 68 3.40 -5.78 7.20
CA TYR A 68 4.68 -5.33 6.68
C TYR A 68 4.64 -4.89 5.22
N VAL A 69 3.74 -5.42 4.38
CA VAL A 69 3.67 -5.07 2.95
C VAL A 69 3.47 -3.56 2.74
N TRP A 70 2.59 -2.94 3.53
CA TRP A 70 2.35 -1.49 3.47
C TRP A 70 3.49 -0.68 4.09
N THR A 71 4.18 -1.25 5.10
CA THR A 71 5.37 -0.66 5.71
C THR A 71 6.54 -0.63 4.73
N VAL A 72 6.66 -1.62 3.83
CA VAL A 72 7.63 -1.59 2.73
C VAL A 72 7.36 -0.40 1.81
N LEU A 73 6.12 -0.16 1.40
CA LEU A 73 5.77 0.99 0.56
C LEU A 73 6.00 2.33 1.29
N TRP A 74 5.68 2.39 2.58
CA TRP A 74 6.05 3.53 3.44
C TRP A 74 7.56 3.77 3.41
N GLY A 75 8.37 2.71 3.55
CA GLY A 75 9.82 2.77 3.48
C GLY A 75 10.34 3.27 2.13
N MET A 76 9.84 2.70 1.03
CA MET A 76 10.15 3.16 -0.34
C MET A 76 9.81 4.64 -0.53
N THR A 77 8.68 5.09 0.01
CA THR A 77 8.25 6.49 -0.07
C THR A 77 9.13 7.41 0.78
N MET A 78 9.60 6.95 1.95
CA MET A 78 10.51 7.71 2.82
C MET A 78 11.88 7.95 2.18
N LEU A 79 12.33 7.06 1.28
CA LEU A 79 13.57 7.20 0.52
C LEU A 79 13.47 8.25 -0.59
N LEU A 80 12.26 8.67 -0.98
CA LEU A 80 12.10 9.69 -2.01
C LEU A 80 12.57 11.07 -1.51
N PRO A 81 13.27 11.85 -2.36
CA PRO A 81 13.71 13.20 -2.02
C PRO A 81 12.54 14.09 -1.59
N ARG A 82 12.75 14.90 -0.55
CA ARG A 82 11.72 15.83 -0.05
C ARG A 82 11.38 16.94 -1.04
N ASN A 83 12.38 17.39 -1.79
CA ASN A 83 12.31 18.53 -2.71
C ASN A 83 12.40 18.05 -4.17
N ILE A 84 11.65 16.99 -4.49
CA ILE A 84 11.49 16.53 -5.87
C ILE A 84 10.67 17.56 -6.67
N SER A 85 11.05 17.81 -7.93
CA SER A 85 10.26 18.69 -8.80
C SER A 85 8.90 18.07 -9.12
N ASP A 86 7.91 18.89 -9.43
CA ASP A 86 6.56 18.41 -9.77
C ASP A 86 6.58 17.44 -10.96
N LEU A 87 7.40 17.72 -11.97
CA LEU A 87 7.55 16.85 -13.13
C LEU A 87 8.11 15.48 -12.73
N ALA A 88 9.17 15.44 -11.93
CA ALA A 88 9.74 14.19 -11.48
C ALA A 88 8.79 13.43 -10.54
N ALA A 89 8.06 14.14 -9.68
CA ALA A 89 7.05 13.57 -8.79
C ALA A 89 5.89 12.94 -9.54
N ALA A 90 5.44 13.56 -10.64
CA ALA A 90 4.34 13.07 -11.47
C ALA A 90 4.62 11.68 -12.06
N PHE A 91 5.90 11.34 -12.28
CA PHE A 91 6.31 10.00 -12.71
C PHE A 91 6.72 9.10 -11.55
N ALA A 92 7.49 9.62 -10.60
CA ALA A 92 8.03 8.82 -9.50
C ALA A 92 6.94 8.22 -8.60
N TYR A 93 5.89 8.98 -8.30
CA TYR A 93 4.83 8.52 -7.40
C TYR A 93 4.03 7.33 -7.95
N PRO A 94 3.43 7.41 -9.15
CA PRO A 94 2.75 6.26 -9.74
C PRO A 94 3.70 5.10 -10.01
N LEU A 95 4.96 5.36 -10.40
CA LEU A 95 5.94 4.30 -10.64
C LEU A 95 6.26 3.52 -9.36
N VAL A 96 6.50 4.19 -8.24
CA VAL A 96 6.77 3.53 -6.95
C VAL A 96 5.56 2.70 -6.49
N CYS A 97 4.34 3.25 -6.63
CA CYS A 97 3.12 2.49 -6.32
C CYS A 97 2.98 1.26 -7.23
N SER A 98 3.22 1.40 -8.52
CA SER A 98 3.12 0.32 -9.51
C SER A 98 4.17 -0.77 -9.25
N LEU A 99 5.42 -0.40 -8.98
CA LEU A 99 6.49 -1.33 -8.61
C LEU A 99 6.16 -2.11 -7.33
N HIS A 100 5.58 -1.45 -6.33
CA HIS A 100 5.10 -2.13 -5.12
C HIS A 100 4.00 -3.16 -5.44
N GLY A 101 3.09 -2.83 -6.36
CA GLY A 101 2.08 -3.77 -6.86
C GLY A 101 2.69 -4.98 -7.59
N LEU A 102 3.72 -4.77 -8.41
CA LEU A 102 4.42 -5.85 -9.13
C LEU A 102 5.14 -6.83 -8.19
N ILE A 103 5.57 -6.39 -7.02
CA ILE A 103 6.26 -7.25 -6.04
C ILE A 103 5.33 -7.70 -4.92
N PHE A 104 4.02 -7.42 -4.99
CA PHE A 104 3.09 -7.63 -3.89
C PHE A 104 3.02 -9.12 -3.49
N GLY A 105 2.86 -10.01 -4.47
CA GLY A 105 2.95 -11.45 -4.29
C GLY A 105 4.28 -11.83 -3.67
N ALA A 106 5.40 -11.42 -4.28
CA ALA A 106 6.73 -11.71 -3.73
C ALA A 106 6.90 -11.26 -2.27
N LEU A 107 6.31 -10.13 -1.87
CA LEU A 107 6.28 -9.68 -0.48
C LEU A 107 5.40 -10.57 0.41
N CYS A 108 4.28 -11.10 -0.09
CA CYS A 108 3.41 -12.01 0.64
C CYS A 108 4.00 -13.43 0.78
N ALA A 109 4.87 -13.85 -0.14
CA ALA A 109 5.38 -15.21 -0.22
C ALA A 109 6.07 -15.74 1.05
N PRO A 110 6.87 -14.96 1.81
CA PRO A 110 7.45 -15.43 3.07
C PRO A 110 6.41 -15.81 4.12
N SER A 111 5.35 -15.01 4.29
CA SER A 111 4.24 -15.38 5.17
C SER A 111 3.54 -16.63 4.65
N GLN A 112 3.29 -16.73 3.35
CA GLN A 112 2.68 -17.92 2.76
C GLN A 112 3.53 -19.18 3.00
N ALA A 113 4.86 -19.06 2.84
CA ALA A 113 5.78 -20.17 3.05
C ALA A 113 5.79 -20.65 4.50
N LEU A 114 5.81 -19.73 5.46
CA LEU A 114 5.75 -20.06 6.88
C LEU A 114 4.41 -20.70 7.27
N LEU A 115 3.31 -20.17 6.73
CA LEU A 115 1.96 -20.59 7.11
C LEU A 115 1.55 -21.92 6.50
N PHE A 116 1.96 -22.19 5.26
CA PHE A 116 1.61 -23.41 4.52
C PHE A 116 2.75 -24.43 4.47
N GLY A 117 3.87 -24.17 5.17
CA GLY A 117 5.02 -25.07 5.23
C GLY A 117 5.70 -25.27 3.87
N LEU A 118 5.72 -24.23 3.04
CA LEU A 118 6.29 -24.32 1.68
C LEU A 118 7.82 -24.37 1.75
N ASN A 119 8.41 -25.30 1.00
CA ASN A 119 9.85 -25.27 0.74
C ASN A 119 10.21 -24.15 -0.26
N PHE A 120 11.50 -23.89 -0.44
CA PHE A 120 11.97 -22.79 -1.31
C PHE A 120 11.44 -22.90 -2.75
N SER A 121 11.39 -24.11 -3.33
CA SER A 121 10.89 -24.33 -4.69
C SER A 121 9.39 -24.03 -4.80
N GLN A 122 8.61 -24.47 -3.81
CA GLN A 122 7.17 -24.18 -3.73
C GLN A 122 6.89 -22.68 -3.53
N MET A 123 7.72 -21.99 -2.74
CA MET A 123 7.63 -20.54 -2.57
C MET A 123 7.86 -19.82 -3.91
N ILE A 124 8.88 -20.21 -4.68
CA ILE A 124 9.12 -19.65 -6.02
C ILE A 124 7.95 -19.96 -6.97
N ALA A 125 7.42 -21.18 -6.95
CA ALA A 125 6.25 -21.55 -7.75
C ALA A 125 5.02 -20.70 -7.42
N TRP A 126 4.80 -20.41 -6.13
CA TRP A 126 3.73 -19.54 -5.66
C TRP A 126 3.93 -18.09 -6.16
N ILE A 127 5.16 -17.56 -6.13
CA ILE A 127 5.47 -16.22 -6.68
C ILE A 127 5.17 -16.18 -8.18
N VAL A 128 5.63 -17.18 -8.94
CA VAL A 128 5.39 -17.25 -10.39
C VAL A 128 3.90 -17.35 -10.71
N ALA A 129 3.15 -18.14 -9.96
CA ALA A 129 1.71 -18.24 -10.09
C ALA A 129 0.98 -16.93 -9.71
N GLY A 130 1.59 -16.11 -8.85
CA GLY A 130 1.09 -14.81 -8.41
C GLY A 130 1.23 -13.68 -9.44
N LEU A 131 2.14 -13.82 -10.42
CA LEU A 131 2.47 -12.75 -11.38
C LEU A 131 1.26 -12.12 -12.11
N PRO A 132 0.24 -12.89 -12.57
CA PRO A 132 -0.93 -12.27 -13.18
C PRO A 132 -1.69 -11.34 -12.22
N PHE A 133 -1.77 -11.71 -10.93
CA PHE A 133 -2.40 -10.87 -9.90
C PHE A 133 -1.53 -9.66 -9.56
N ASP A 134 -0.20 -9.82 -9.54
CA ASP A 134 0.74 -8.71 -9.35
C ASP A 134 0.68 -7.70 -10.49
N LEU A 135 0.43 -8.14 -11.73
CA LEU A 135 0.18 -7.23 -12.86
C LEU A 135 -1.10 -6.41 -12.68
N VAL A 136 -2.16 -7.01 -12.13
CA VAL A 136 -3.41 -6.29 -11.82
C VAL A 136 -3.17 -5.28 -10.69
N HIS A 137 -2.48 -5.68 -9.61
CA HIS A 137 -2.07 -4.76 -8.55
C HIS A 137 -1.24 -3.59 -9.10
N ALA A 138 -0.28 -3.88 -9.97
CA ALA A 138 0.59 -2.87 -10.58
C ALA A 138 -0.19 -1.88 -11.44
N ALA A 139 -1.16 -2.34 -12.23
CA ALA A 139 -2.02 -1.49 -13.04
C ALA A 139 -2.94 -0.61 -12.16
N GLY A 140 -3.58 -1.20 -11.14
CA GLY A 140 -4.42 -0.48 -10.19
C GLY A 140 -3.63 0.58 -9.42
N ASN A 141 -2.46 0.22 -8.91
CA ASN A 141 -1.56 1.14 -8.21
C ASN A 141 -0.97 2.22 -9.13
N LEU A 142 -0.73 1.93 -10.40
CA LEU A 142 -0.30 2.93 -11.38
C LEU A 142 -1.41 3.97 -11.58
N ALA A 143 -2.64 3.52 -11.81
CA ALA A 143 -3.79 4.39 -12.01
C ALA A 143 -4.09 5.24 -10.77
N ALA A 144 -4.16 4.63 -9.59
CA ALA A 144 -4.35 5.34 -8.33
C ALA A 144 -3.16 6.27 -8.01
N GLY A 145 -1.94 5.84 -8.32
CA GLY A 145 -0.70 6.57 -8.09
C GLY A 145 -0.63 7.92 -8.80
N LEU A 146 -1.32 8.08 -9.93
CA LEU A 146 -1.45 9.37 -10.64
C LEU A 146 -2.10 10.46 -9.77
N LEU A 147 -2.94 10.06 -8.80
CA LEU A 147 -3.62 10.97 -7.88
C LEU A 147 -2.72 11.44 -6.73
N VAL A 148 -1.59 10.78 -6.46
CA VAL A 148 -0.74 11.08 -5.30
C VAL A 148 -0.20 12.52 -5.35
N LEU A 149 0.29 12.97 -6.50
CA LEU A 149 0.84 14.32 -6.63
C LEU A 149 -0.21 15.42 -6.35
N PRO A 150 -1.35 15.50 -7.07
CA PRO A 150 -2.33 16.54 -6.82
C PRO A 150 -2.91 16.49 -5.40
N LEU A 151 -3.19 15.29 -4.88
CA LEU A 151 -3.72 15.14 -3.52
C LEU A 151 -2.69 15.52 -2.45
N SER A 152 -1.40 15.22 -2.65
CA SER A 152 -0.36 15.57 -1.68
C SER A 152 -0.18 17.08 -1.55
N LYS A 153 -0.37 17.84 -2.64
CA LYS A 153 -0.35 19.31 -2.61
C LYS A 153 -1.50 19.89 -1.80
N ILE A 154 -2.71 19.37 -2.01
CA ILE A 154 -3.90 19.78 -1.27
C ILE A 154 -3.74 19.43 0.21
N LEU A 155 -3.35 18.20 0.52
CA LEU A 155 -3.21 17.72 1.89
C LEU A 155 -2.14 18.48 2.67
N LYS A 156 -0.98 18.76 2.05
CA LYS A 156 0.07 19.59 2.66
C LYS A 156 -0.45 20.99 2.99
N LYS A 157 -1.21 21.61 2.09
CA LYS A 157 -1.79 22.95 2.31
C LYS A 157 -2.73 22.99 3.51
N ILE A 158 -3.57 21.97 3.67
CA ILE A 158 -4.54 21.88 4.79
C ILE A 158 -3.85 21.44 6.09
N SER A 159 -2.77 20.68 6.03
CA SER A 159 -2.05 20.22 7.22
C SER A 159 -1.14 21.26 7.88
N VAL A 160 -0.82 22.34 7.16
CA VAL A 160 0.06 23.42 7.62
C VAL A 160 -0.76 24.62 8.15
N SER A 161 -2.08 24.61 7.99
CA SER A 161 -3.01 25.52 8.68
C SER A 161 -3.39 25.00 10.05
#